data_AF-A0A352MWG5-F1
#
_entry.id   AF-A0A352MWG5-F1
#
_cell.length_a   1.000
_cell.length_b   1.000
_cell.length_c   1.000
_cell.angle_alpha   90.00
_cell.angle_beta   90.00
_cell.angle_gamma   90.00
#
_symmetry.space_group_name_H-M   'P 1'
#
loop_
_entity.id
_entity.type
_entity.pdbx_description
1 polymer ?
#
loop_
_entity_poly.entity_id
_entity_poly.type
_entity_poly.pdbx_seq_one_letter_code
_entity_poly.pdbx_strand_id
1 'polypeptide(L)'
;MILTDDNFCTIVEAVKQGRNIFDNIKKAIHFLIATNVGEIVTIFVGLLLGLKSPLLAIQLLWINLVTDSLPAIAIGLEPPEKDIMSKKPRDAKKSLFADGLWGKIFVEGIMLRNANIICI
;
A
#
# COMPACT_ATOMS: atom_id res chain seq x y z
N MET A 1 6.48 -13.30 22.74
CA MET A 1 7.56 -14.06 22.08
C MET A 1 8.13 -15.02 23.11
N ILE A 2 8.30 -16.30 22.76
CA ILE A 2 8.95 -17.31 23.59
C ILE A 2 10.16 -17.80 22.79
N LEU A 3 11.32 -17.90 23.41
CA LEU A 3 12.53 -18.46 22.79
C LEU A 3 12.52 -19.97 22.97
N THR A 4 12.72 -20.71 21.89
CA THR A 4 12.75 -22.18 21.92
C THR A 4 14.18 -22.72 22.07
N ASP A 5 15.17 -21.86 21.92
CA ASP A 5 16.60 -22.20 21.80
C ASP A 5 17.49 -21.42 22.78
N ASP A 6 16.89 -20.62 23.67
CA ASP A 6 17.57 -19.73 24.65
C ASP A 6 18.68 -18.85 24.06
N ASN A 7 18.61 -18.53 22.76
CA ASN A 7 19.66 -17.79 22.06
C ASN A 7 19.29 -16.31 21.85
N PHE A 8 20.18 -15.41 22.27
CA PHE A 8 20.01 -13.97 22.07
C PHE A 8 19.99 -13.58 20.57
N CYS A 9 20.68 -14.32 19.70
CA CYS A 9 20.65 -14.10 18.26
C CYS A 9 19.23 -14.20 17.68
N THR A 10 18.38 -15.07 18.25
CA THR A 10 16.98 -15.26 17.83
C THR A 10 16.13 -14.03 18.10
N ILE A 11 16.45 -13.26 19.16
CA ILE A 11 15.81 -11.97 19.44
C ILE A 11 16.16 -10.96 18.33
N VAL A 12 17.43 -10.91 17.92
CA VAL A 12 17.90 -9.98 16.89
C VAL A 12 17.23 -10.27 15.54
N GLU A 13 17.14 -11.55 15.17
CA GLU A 13 16.41 -11.97 13.96
C GLU A 13 14.90 -11.68 14.06
N ALA A 14 14.28 -11.88 15.23
CA ALA A 14 12.88 -11.52 15.43
C ALA A 14 12.65 -10.00 15.26
N VAL A 15 13.56 -9.15 15.75
CA VAL A 15 13.50 -7.70 15.54
C VAL A 15 13.64 -7.35 14.05
N LYS A 16 14.55 -8.01 13.33
CA LYS A 16 14.72 -7.83 11.87
C LYS A 16 13.45 -8.18 11.10
N GLN A 17 12.82 -9.32 11.43
CA GLN A 17 11.54 -9.73 10.84
C GLN A 17 10.41 -8.74 11.19
N GLY A 18 10.35 -8.27 12.44
CA GLY A 18 9.38 -7.26 12.85
C GLY A 18 9.51 -5.94 12.07
N ARG A 19 10.74 -5.49 11.79
CA ARG A 19 10.99 -4.33 10.93
C ARG A 19 10.47 -4.57 9.50
N ASN A 20 10.72 -5.75 8.94
CA ASN A 20 10.27 -6.10 7.59
C ASN A 20 8.74 -6.09 7.46
N ILE A 21 8.07 -6.74 8.41
CA ILE A 21 6.60 -6.80 8.45
C ILE A 21 6.02 -5.39 8.48
N PHE A 22 6.57 -4.50 9.31
CA PHE A 22 6.09 -3.11 9.39
C PHE A 22 6.30 -2.34 8.08
N ASP A 23 7.46 -2.45 7.46
CA ASP A 23 7.75 -1.77 6.19
C ASP A 23 6.83 -2.27 5.06
N ASN A 24 6.57 -3.58 5.00
CA ASN A 24 5.65 -4.17 4.03
C ASN A 24 4.19 -3.74 4.27
N ILE A 25 3.75 -3.67 5.53
CA ILE A 25 2.42 -3.14 5.88
C ILE A 25 2.29 -1.70 5.41
N LYS A 26 3.31 -0.85 5.60
CA LYS A 26 3.29 0.54 5.14
C LYS A 26 3.14 0.63 3.61
N LYS A 27 3.86 -0.22 2.87
CA LYS A 27 3.76 -0.30 1.40
C LYS A 27 2.38 -0.78 0.96
N ALA A 28 1.83 -1.81 1.58
CA ALA A 28 0.49 -2.34 1.26
C ALA A 28 -0.61 -1.29 1.54
N ILE A 29 -0.54 -0.58 2.67
CA ILE A 29 -1.46 0.51 3.00
C ILE A 29 -1.36 1.65 1.98
N HIS A 30 -0.14 2.02 1.57
CA HIS A 30 0.06 3.01 0.51
C HIS A 30 -0.68 2.58 -0.76
N PHE A 31 -0.42 1.35 -1.24
CA PHE A 31 -1.03 0.82 -2.44
C PHE A 31 -2.56 0.87 -2.39
N LEU A 32 -3.17 0.33 -1.33
CA LEU A 32 -4.63 0.29 -1.16
C LEU A 32 -5.27 1.68 -1.08
N ILE A 33 -4.61 2.64 -0.41
CA ILE A 33 -5.12 4.01 -0.34
C ILE A 33 -5.01 4.70 -1.70
N ALA A 34 -3.91 4.49 -2.42
CA ALA A 34 -3.71 5.07 -3.74
C ALA A 34 -4.75 4.57 -4.75
N THR A 35 -5.03 3.26 -4.76
CA THR A 35 -6.07 2.68 -5.63
C THR A 35 -7.44 3.23 -5.29
N ASN A 36 -7.84 3.22 -4.01
CA ASN A 36 -9.13 3.75 -3.55
C ASN A 36 -9.32 5.23 -3.89
N VAL A 37 -8.30 6.08 -3.66
CA VAL A 37 -8.36 7.50 -4.04
C VAL A 37 -8.54 7.65 -5.54
N GLY A 38 -7.81 6.85 -6.33
CA GLY A 38 -7.96 6.87 -7.77
C GLY A 38 -9.36 6.45 -8.24
N GLU A 39 -9.98 5.45 -7.61
CA GLU A 39 -11.34 5.02 -7.95
C GLU A 39 -12.36 6.14 -7.70
N ILE A 40 -12.25 6.80 -6.55
CA ILE A 40 -13.08 7.96 -6.21
C ILE A 40 -12.92 9.07 -7.26
N VAL A 41 -11.69 9.40 -7.64
CA VAL A 41 -11.41 10.42 -8.68
C VAL A 41 -12.01 10.01 -10.03
N THR A 42 -11.96 8.72 -10.39
CA THR A 42 -12.51 8.21 -11.66
C THR A 42 -14.01 8.39 -11.73
N ILE A 43 -14.70 8.00 -10.65
CA ILE A 43 -16.16 8.13 -10.54
C ILE A 43 -16.54 9.61 -10.55
N PHE A 44 -15.80 10.44 -9.82
CA PHE A 44 -16.03 11.89 -9.75
C PHE A 44 -15.87 12.56 -11.12
N VAL A 45 -14.77 12.32 -11.83
CA VAL A 45 -14.53 12.89 -13.16
C VAL A 45 -15.52 12.36 -14.18
N GLY A 46 -15.82 11.06 -14.16
CA GLY A 46 -16.80 10.47 -15.08
C GLY A 46 -18.21 11.05 -14.88
N LEU A 47 -18.60 11.33 -13.62
CA LEU A 47 -19.85 12.02 -13.32
C LEU A 47 -19.86 13.46 -13.86
N LEU A 48 -18.76 14.21 -13.72
CA LEU A 48 -18.64 15.56 -14.26
C LEU A 48 -18.72 15.60 -15.80
N LEU A 49 -18.22 14.56 -16.48
CA LEU A 49 -18.29 14.41 -17.93
C LEU A 49 -19.66 13.90 -18.44
N GLY A 50 -20.61 13.63 -17.55
CA GLY A 50 -21.93 13.10 -17.91
C GLY A 50 -21.92 11.63 -18.33
N LEU A 51 -20.85 10.87 -18.05
CA LEU A 51 -20.78 9.45 -18.32
C LEU A 51 -21.74 8.70 -17.38
N LYS A 52 -22.48 7.74 -17.94
CA LYS A 52 -23.32 6.84 -17.15
C LYS A 52 -22.41 5.98 -16.27
N SER A 53 -22.51 6.13 -14.93
CA SER A 53 -21.77 5.41 -13.88
C SER A 53 -20.54 4.62 -14.38
N PRO A 54 -19.33 5.23 -14.39
CA PRO A 54 -18.12 4.62 -14.97
C PRO A 54 -17.81 3.21 -14.47
N LEU A 55 -18.15 2.96 -13.20
CA LEU A 55 -18.06 1.66 -12.54
C LEU A 55 -19.39 1.37 -11.84
N LEU A 56 -19.83 0.11 -11.89
CA LEU A 56 -20.95 -0.37 -11.09
C LEU A 56 -20.46 -0.66 -9.65
N ALA A 57 -21.37 -0.55 -8.68
CA ALA A 57 -21.06 -0.85 -7.28
C ALA A 57 -20.48 -2.27 -7.09
N ILE A 58 -20.98 -3.25 -7.85
CA ILE A 58 -20.47 -4.63 -7.80
C ILE A 58 -19.06 -4.77 -8.38
N GLN A 59 -18.73 -3.99 -9.42
CA GLN A 59 -17.39 -3.97 -10.00
C GLN A 59 -16.40 -3.34 -9.02
N LEU A 60 -16.79 -2.26 -8.35
CA LEU A 60 -15.96 -1.61 -7.34
C LEU A 60 -15.67 -2.53 -6.15
N LEU A 61 -16.68 -3.28 -5.69
CA LEU A 61 -16.50 -4.28 -4.64
C LEU A 61 -15.55 -5.41 -5.08
N TRP A 62 -15.67 -5.87 -6.32
CA TRP A 62 -14.78 -6.89 -6.87
C TRP A 62 -13.32 -6.40 -6.94
N ILE A 63 -13.10 -5.17 -7.39
CA ILE A 63 -11.75 -4.58 -7.50
C ILE A 63 -11.14 -4.46 -6.10
N ASN A 64 -11.83 -3.85 -5.14
CA ASN A 64 -11.35 -3.65 -3.78
C ASN A 64 -11.07 -4.98 -3.05
N LEU A 65 -11.97 -5.96 -3.18
CA LEU A 65 -11.89 -7.18 -2.39
C LEU A 65 -10.94 -8.20 -3.01
N VAL A 66 -10.99 -8.40 -4.33
CA VAL A 66 -10.27 -9.47 -4.99
C VAL A 66 -9.03 -8.93 -5.68
N THR A 67 -9.20 -7.94 -6.55
CA THR A 67 -8.10 -7.46 -7.41
C THR A 67 -7.02 -6.76 -6.60
N ASP A 68 -7.37 -5.91 -5.63
CA ASP A 68 -6.42 -5.12 -4.86
C ASP A 68 -5.80 -5.91 -3.69
N SER A 69 -6.56 -6.84 -3.10
CA SER A 69 -6.07 -7.67 -1.98
C SER A 69 -4.91 -8.57 -2.40
N LEU A 70 -4.94 -9.14 -3.61
CA LEU A 70 -3.89 -10.06 -4.07
C LEU A 70 -2.50 -9.37 -4.18
N PRO A 71 -2.35 -8.23 -4.87
CA PRO A 71 -1.13 -7.43 -4.85
C PRO A 71 -0.76 -6.95 -3.44
N ALA A 72 -1.72 -6.52 -2.62
CA ALA A 72 -1.44 -6.07 -1.26
C ALA A 72 -0.84 -7.18 -0.39
N ILE A 73 -1.33 -8.42 -0.52
CA ILE A 73 -0.75 -9.60 0.14
C ILE A 73 0.65 -9.88 -0.41
N ALA A 74 0.84 -9.81 -1.72
CA ALA A 74 2.15 -10.02 -2.34
C ALA A 74 3.20 -9.03 -1.82
N ILE A 75 2.83 -7.75 -1.68
CA ILE A 75 3.66 -6.72 -1.06
C ILE A 75 3.93 -7.05 0.42
N GLY A 76 2.92 -7.55 1.14
CA GLY A 76 3.04 -8.00 2.53
C GLY A 76 4.13 -9.06 2.75
N LEU A 77 4.37 -9.91 1.75
CA LEU A 77 5.29 -11.04 1.80
C LEU A 77 6.69 -10.74 1.24
N GLU A 78 6.99 -9.48 0.92
CA GLU A 78 8.32 -9.10 0.42
C GLU A 78 9.43 -9.45 1.43
N PRO A 79 10.60 -9.93 0.95
CA PRO A 79 11.73 -10.22 1.81
C PRO A 79 12.35 -8.94 2.40
N PRO A 80 13.04 -9.03 3.55
CA PRO A 80 13.72 -7.88 4.16
C PRO A 80 14.78 -7.27 3.27
N GLU A 81 14.80 -5.94 3.22
CA GLU A 81 15.86 -5.17 2.58
C GLU A 81 17.22 -5.42 3.25
N LYS A 82 18.31 -5.39 2.46
CA LYS A 82 19.66 -5.70 2.95
C LYS A 82 20.14 -4.77 4.06
N ASP A 83 19.64 -3.54 4.09
CA ASP A 83 20.01 -2.47 5.02
C ASP A 83 19.00 -2.29 6.17
N ILE A 84 18.01 -3.18 6.32
CA ILE A 84 16.90 -3.00 7.28
C ILE A 84 17.36 -2.87 8.74
N MET A 85 18.49 -3.48 9.08
CA MET A 85 19.09 -3.38 10.42
C MET A 85 20.01 -2.16 10.58
N SER A 86 20.50 -1.59 9.48
CA SER A 86 21.33 -0.38 9.48
C SER A 86 20.50 0.90 9.67
N LYS A 87 19.20 0.85 9.35
CA LYS A 87 18.26 1.95 9.59
C LYS A 87 18.04 2.17 11.10
N LYS A 88 17.92 3.43 11.52
CA LYS A 88 17.59 3.78 12.91
C LYS A 88 16.22 3.19 13.29
N PRO A 89 16.01 2.79 14.56
CA PRO A 89 14.69 2.38 15.03
C PRO A 89 13.64 3.44 14.72
N ARG A 90 12.47 3.00 14.28
CA ARG A 90 11.34 3.88 13.96
C ARG A 90 10.92 4.68 15.19
N ASP A 91 10.60 5.96 14.97
CA ASP A 91 9.88 6.75 15.97
C ASP A 91 8.41 6.31 16.03
N ALA A 92 7.98 5.84 17.20
CA ALA A 92 6.61 5.41 17.46
C ALA A 92 5.58 6.51 17.19
N LYS A 93 5.95 7.79 17.32
CA LYS A 93 5.08 8.96 17.13
C LYS A 93 4.96 9.41 15.68
N LYS A 94 5.77 8.87 14.76
CA LYS A 94 5.75 9.25 13.35
C LYS A 94 4.55 8.63 12.64
N SER A 95 3.79 9.45 11.91
CA SER A 95 2.62 9.00 11.13
C SER A 95 3.03 8.04 10.00
N LEU A 96 2.13 7.11 9.66
CA LEU A 96 2.27 6.20 8.53
C LEU A 96 2.44 6.93 7.19
N PHE A 97 1.94 8.16 7.08
CA PHE A 97 2.03 8.99 5.88
C PHE A 97 3.20 9.99 5.88
N ALA A 98 4.05 9.94 6.91
CA ALA A 98 5.22 10.81 6.96
C ALA A 98 6.20 10.46 5.83
N ASP A 99 6.96 11.47 5.38
CA ASP A 99 7.98 11.42 4.30
C ASP A 99 7.45 11.57 2.86
N GLY A 100 6.41 12.38 2.64
CA GLY A 100 5.98 12.75 1.28
C GLY A 100 5.17 11.67 0.55
N LEU A 101 4.67 10.66 1.28
CA LEU A 101 3.77 9.62 0.76
C LEU A 101 2.55 10.23 0.05
N TRP A 102 1.99 11.30 0.62
CA TRP A 102 0.88 12.06 0.03
C TRP A 102 1.18 12.60 -1.37
N GLY A 103 2.41 13.09 -1.60
CA GLY A 103 2.82 13.62 -2.90
C GLY A 103 2.93 12.52 -3.96
N LYS A 104 3.49 11.36 -3.60
CA LYS A 104 3.60 10.20 -4.51
C LYS A 104 2.24 9.61 -4.88
N ILE A 105 1.34 9.45 -3.90
CA ILE A 105 -0.03 8.97 -4.11
C ILE A 105 -0.77 9.85 -5.15
N PHE A 106 -0.63 11.18 -5.03
CA PHE A 106 -1.27 12.12 -5.95
C PHE A 106 -0.70 12.04 -7.37
N VAL A 107 0.62 11.95 -7.51
CA VAL A 107 1.29 11.91 -8.84
C VAL A 107 1.03 10.58 -9.55
N GLU A 108 1.17 9.44 -8.85
CA GLU A 108 0.93 8.11 -9.42
C GLU A 108 -0.57 7.89 -9.73
N GLY A 109 -1.47 8.38 -8.86
CA GLY A 109 -2.91 8.33 -9.08
C GLY A 109 -3.38 9.12 -10.31
N ILE A 110 -2.76 10.27 -10.59
CA ILE A 110 -3.04 11.08 -11.79
C ILE A 110 -2.43 10.43 -13.05
N MET A 111 -1.23 9.85 -12.95
CA MET A 111 -0.51 9.28 -14.10
C MET A 111 -1.14 7.97 -14.61
N LEU A 112 -1.54 7.06 -13.72
CA LEU A 112 -2.19 5.80 -14.11
C LEU A 112 -3.59 6.00 -14.70
N ARG A 113 -4.30 7.07 -14.30
CA ARG A 113 -5.70 7.28 -14.67
C ARG A 113 -5.90 8.04 -15.97
N ASN A 114 -4.99 8.94 -16.34
CA ASN A 114 -5.04 9.61 -17.65
C ASN A 114 -4.96 8.62 -18.82
N ALA A 115 -4.30 7.46 -18.65
CA ALA A 115 -4.27 6.41 -19.66
C ALA A 115 -5.61 5.69 -19.87
N ASN A 116 -6.43 5.54 -18.81
CA ASN A 116 -7.73 4.86 -18.90
C ASN A 116 -8.82 5.74 -19.51
N ILE A 117 -8.71 7.07 -19.42
CA ILE A 117 -9.64 8.03 -20.06
C ILE A 117 -9.39 8.16 -21.57
N ILE A 118 -8.18 7.85 -22.05
CA ILE A 118 -7.84 7.91 -23.49
C ILE A 118 -8.28 6.63 -24.23
N CYS A 119 -8.53 5.53 -23.51
CA CYS A 119 -8.96 4.25 -24.08
C CYS A 119 -10.48 4.01 -24.06
N ILE A 120 -11.27 4.99 -23.61
CA ILE A 120 -12.75 4.97 -23.69
C ILE A 120 -13.21 5.91 -24.80
#